data_AF-A0A1M7YUS3-F1
#
_entry.id   AF-A0A1M7YUS3-F1
#
_cell.length_a   1.000
_cell.length_b   1.000
_cell.length_c   1.000
_cell.angle_alpha   90.00
_cell.angle_beta   90.00
_cell.angle_gamma   90.00
#
_symmetry.space_group_name_H-M   'P 1'
#
loop_
_entity.id
_entity.type
_entity.pdbx_description
1 polymer ?
#
loop_
_entity_poly.entity_id
_entity_poly.type
_entity_poly.pdbx_seq_one_letter_code
_entity_poly.pdbx_strand_id
1 'polypeptide(L)'
;MHGTDTDIAKNSYLPVISAQIQCINELSSKTRQEKLSLLYRENHYCIAKVPPELAATDDSTVLFQGKGRACHLFLNGYMASFLTA
;
A
#
# COMPACT_ATOMS: atom_id res chain seq x y z
N MET A 1 10.72 27.40 -15.19
CA MET A 1 10.36 26.01 -14.83
C MET A 1 11.37 25.50 -13.83
N HIS A 2 10.99 25.27 -12.57
CA HIS A 2 11.62 24.31 -11.65
C HIS A 2 10.81 24.27 -10.37
N GLY A 3 10.00 23.23 -10.22
CA GLY A 3 9.28 22.91 -9.00
C GLY A 3 9.34 21.40 -8.83
N THR A 4 10.36 20.90 -8.14
CA THR A 4 10.55 19.45 -7.91
C THR A 4 11.23 19.09 -6.60
N ASP A 5 11.46 20.03 -5.66
CA ASP A 5 12.16 19.71 -4.40
C ASP A 5 11.25 19.72 -3.14
N THR A 6 9.96 20.00 -3.28
CA THR A 6 9.06 20.19 -2.13
C THR A 6 8.15 19.00 -1.81
N ASP A 7 8.05 18.00 -2.71
CA ASP A 7 7.07 16.91 -2.57
C ASP A 7 7.61 15.65 -1.87
N ILE A 8 8.93 15.42 -1.88
CA ILE A 8 9.52 14.25 -1.19
C ILE A 8 9.63 14.52 0.32
N ALA A 9 9.85 15.77 0.72
CA ALA A 9 10.09 16.15 2.11
C ALA A 9 8.82 16.24 2.99
N LYS A 10 7.60 16.16 2.43
CA LYS A 10 6.33 16.30 3.18
C LYS A 10 5.50 15.02 3.30
N ASN A 11 6.07 13.86 3.02
CA ASN A 11 5.34 12.60 3.07
C ASN A 11 5.62 11.82 4.37
N SER A 12 5.22 12.42 5.50
CA SER A 12 5.37 11.87 6.86
C SER A 12 4.77 10.48 7.04
N TYR A 13 3.85 10.08 6.16
CA TYR A 13 3.17 8.79 6.21
C TYR A 13 3.81 7.70 5.36
N LEU A 14 4.75 8.01 4.44
CA LEU A 14 5.37 6.99 3.60
C LEU A 14 6.02 5.86 4.43
N PRO A 15 6.87 6.16 5.45
CA PRO A 15 7.47 5.11 6.27
C PRO A 15 6.42 4.28 7.01
N VAL A 16 5.37 4.93 7.51
CA VAL A 16 4.27 4.28 8.25
C VAL A 16 3.50 3.32 7.36
N ILE A 17 3.12 3.77 6.16
CA ILE A 17 2.37 2.97 5.18
C ILE A 17 3.20 1.76 4.73
N SER A 18 4.49 1.96 4.43
CA SER A 18 5.38 0.87 4.03
C SER A 18 5.51 -0.19 5.13
N ALA A 19 5.68 0.23 6.38
CA ALA A 19 5.76 -0.68 7.52
C ALA A 19 4.45 -1.46 7.75
N GLN A 20 3.29 -0.81 7.60
CA GLN A 20 1.98 -1.46 7.70
C GLN A 20 1.80 -2.53 6.60
N ILE A 21 2.15 -2.22 5.36
CA ILE A 21 2.09 -3.18 4.25
C ILE A 21 3.01 -4.37 4.50
N GLN A 22 4.23 -4.14 5.00
CA GLN A 22 5.14 -5.23 5.35
C GLN A 22 4.53 -6.13 6.43
N CYS A 23 4.00 -5.55 7.51
CA CYS A 23 3.38 -6.31 8.59
C CYS A 23 2.18 -7.15 8.08
N ILE A 24 1.30 -6.56 7.26
CA ILE A 24 0.17 -7.28 6.65
C ILE A 24 0.67 -8.44 5.78
N ASN A 25 1.73 -8.23 4.98
CA ASN A 25 2.30 -9.27 4.13
C ASN A 25 2.97 -10.41 4.91
N GLU A 26 3.58 -10.10 6.07
CA GLU A 26 4.13 -11.10 6.98
C GLU A 26 3.01 -11.92 7.63
N LEU A 27 1.91 -11.28 8.05
CA LEU A 27 0.73 -11.96 8.59
C LEU A 27 0.06 -12.86 7.53
N SER A 28 -0.06 -12.37 6.29
CA SER A 28 -0.68 -13.11 5.20
C SER A 28 0.21 -14.23 4.64
N SER A 29 1.53 -14.24 4.92
CA SER A 29 2.47 -15.27 4.42
C SER A 29 2.11 -16.70 4.81
N LYS A 30 1.36 -16.89 5.91
CA LYS A 30 0.84 -18.19 6.37
C LYS A 30 -0.46 -18.61 5.70
N THR A 31 -1.05 -17.71 4.90
CA THR A 31 -2.32 -17.89 4.20
C THR A 31 -2.07 -17.81 2.69
N ARG A 32 -2.91 -18.42 1.85
CA ARG A 32 -2.81 -18.28 0.37
C ARG A 32 -3.28 -16.91 -0.14
N GLN A 33 -3.29 -15.89 0.71
CA GLN A 33 -3.77 -14.56 0.33
C GLN A 33 -2.72 -13.78 -0.47
N GLU A 34 -3.21 -12.93 -1.36
CA GLU A 34 -2.39 -12.06 -2.19
C GLU A 34 -1.67 -11.02 -1.32
N LYS A 35 -0.42 -10.71 -1.68
CA LYS A 35 0.38 -9.68 -1.00
C LYS A 35 -0.07 -8.29 -1.44
N LEU A 36 0.23 -7.28 -0.62
CA LEU A 36 0.01 -5.88 -0.93
C LEU A 36 1.31 -5.20 -1.40
N SER A 37 1.18 -4.20 -2.27
CA SER A 37 2.24 -3.29 -2.68
C SER A 37 1.79 -1.83 -2.57
N LEU A 38 2.77 -0.94 -2.42
CA LEU A 38 2.58 0.50 -2.46
C LEU A 38 3.05 1.04 -3.81
N LEU A 39 2.17 1.74 -4.51
CA LEU A 39 2.48 2.46 -5.74
C LEU A 39 2.31 3.97 -5.49
N TYR A 40 3.12 4.79 -6.16
CA TYR A 40 2.99 6.24 -6.14
C TYR A 40 2.51 6.73 -7.50
N ARG A 41 1.36 7.40 -7.55
CA ARG A 41 0.79 7.97 -8.78
C ARG A 41 0.34 9.39 -8.52
N GLU A 42 0.88 10.34 -9.26
CA GLU A 42 0.37 11.73 -9.35
C GLU A 42 -0.04 12.32 -7.99
N ASN A 43 0.89 12.30 -7.02
CA ASN A 43 0.71 12.83 -5.66
C ASN A 43 -0.24 12.04 -4.73
N HIS A 44 -0.56 10.81 -5.09
CA HIS A 44 -1.34 9.88 -4.28
C HIS A 44 -0.58 8.57 -4.07
N TYR A 45 -0.92 7.90 -2.98
CA TYR A 45 -0.54 6.53 -2.72
C TYR A 45 -1.65 5.61 -3.19
N CYS A 46 -1.26 4.53 -3.87
CA CYS A 46 -2.16 3.44 -4.22
C CYS A 46 -1.69 2.17 -3.51
N ILE A 47 -2.61 1.53 -2.81
CA ILE A 47 -2.40 0.21 -2.21
C ILE A 47 -2.99 -0.80 -3.19
N ALA A 48 -2.15 -1.67 -3.73
CA ALA A 48 -2.55 -2.64 -4.74
C ALA A 48 -2.24 -4.06 -4.28
N LYS A 49 -2.94 -5.03 -4.88
CA LYS A 49 -2.59 -6.44 -4.75
C LYS A 49 -1.45 -6.77 -5.69
N VAL A 50 -0.47 -7.53 -5.18
CA VAL A 50 0.59 -8.14 -5.98
C VAL A 50 0.02 -9.42 -6.56
N PRO A 51 -0.08 -9.54 -7.89
CA PRO A 51 -0.53 -10.78 -8.50
C PRO A 51 0.46 -11.91 -8.16
N PRO A 52 -0.02 -13.15 -7.98
CA PRO A 52 0.84 -14.29 -7.75
C PRO A 52 1.63 -14.63 -9.02
N GLU A 53 2.82 -14.02 -9.19
CA GLU A 53 3.99 -14.30 -10.07
C GLU A 53 3.80 -14.80 -11.52
N LEU A 54 2.58 -15.03 -12.02
CA LEU A 54 2.28 -15.53 -13.36
C LEU A 54 1.61 -14.50 -14.27
N ALA A 55 1.18 -13.36 -13.73
CA ALA A 55 0.63 -12.25 -14.50
C ALA A 55 1.66 -11.11 -14.53
N ALA A 56 2.61 -11.18 -15.46
CA ALA A 56 3.53 -10.10 -15.80
C ALA A 56 2.83 -9.01 -16.64
N THR A 57 1.62 -8.64 -16.24
CA THR A 57 0.83 -7.56 -16.83
C THR A 57 0.58 -6.52 -15.74
N ASP A 58 0.41 -5.26 -16.14
CA ASP A 58 0.16 -4.10 -15.26
C ASP A 58 -1.22 -4.17 -14.54
N ASP A 59 -1.78 -5.37 -14.38
CA ASP A 59 -3.09 -5.71 -13.82
C ASP A 59 -3.08 -5.68 -12.28
N SER A 60 -2.31 -4.75 -11.71
CA SER A 60 -2.31 -4.47 -10.29
C SER A 60 -3.72 -4.04 -9.87
N THR A 61 -4.45 -4.89 -9.16
CA THR A 61 -5.77 -4.51 -8.65
C THR A 61 -5.59 -3.51 -7.51
N VAL A 62 -5.90 -2.24 -7.77
CA VAL A 62 -5.86 -1.18 -6.75
C VAL A 62 -7.02 -1.39 -5.77
N LEU A 63 -6.70 -1.55 -4.49
CA LEU A 63 -7.68 -1.67 -3.41
C LEU A 63 -8.07 -0.31 -2.85
N PHE A 64 -7.12 0.62 -2.82
CA PHE A 64 -7.34 1.95 -2.28
C PHE A 64 -6.37 2.96 -2.90
N GLN A 65 -6.86 4.17 -3.19
CA GLN A 65 -6.06 5.30 -3.63
C GLN A 65 -6.38 6.52 -2.75
N GLY A 66 -5.35 7.17 -2.22
CA GLY A 66 -5.54 8.35 -1.37
C GLY A 66 -4.25 9.00 -0.89
N LYS A 67 -4.40 10.00 -0.02
CA LYS A 67 -3.28 10.65 0.67
C LYS A 67 -2.85 9.85 1.91
N GLY A 68 -1.66 10.15 2.44
CA GLY A 68 -1.00 9.35 3.47
C GLY A 68 -1.88 8.91 4.64
N ARG A 69 -2.59 9.85 5.29
CA ARG A 69 -3.50 9.54 6.40
C ARG A 69 -4.65 8.61 6.01
N ALA A 70 -5.21 8.77 4.81
CA ALA A 70 -6.31 7.94 4.33
C ALA A 70 -5.84 6.50 4.08
N CYS A 71 -4.66 6.34 3.49
CA CYS A 71 -4.02 5.03 3.30
C CYS A 71 -3.70 4.36 4.64
N HIS A 72 -3.18 5.12 5.62
CA HIS A 72 -2.93 4.62 6.97
C HIS A 72 -4.20 4.07 7.63
N LEU A 73 -5.31 4.81 7.55
CA LEU A 73 -6.62 4.39 8.10
C LEU A 73 -7.16 3.15 7.38
N PHE A 74 -7.08 3.13 6.05
CA PHE A 74 -7.46 1.96 5.26
C PHE A 74 -6.68 0.71 5.69
N LEU A 75 -5.35 0.81 5.83
CA LEU A 75 -4.50 -0.31 6.23
C LEU A 75 -4.78 -0.80 7.66
N ASN A 76 -5.12 0.10 8.60
CA ASN A 76 -5.56 -0.31 9.94
C ASN A 76 -6.84 -1.15 9.88
N GLY A 77 -7.83 -0.72 9.08
CA GLY A 77 -9.07 -1.47 8.88
C GLY A 77 -8.83 -2.79 8.16
N TYR A 78 -7.98 -2.79 7.14
CA TYR A 78 -7.58 -4.00 6.42
C TYR A 78 -6.86 -5.00 7.33
N MET A 79 -5.93 -4.56 8.17
CA MET A 79 -5.23 -5.43 9.12
C MET A 79 -6.19 -6.00 10.18
N ALA A 80 -7.18 -5.23 10.64
CA ALA A 80 -8.14 -5.69 11.63
C ALA A 80 -8.94 -6.92 11.15
N SER A 81 -9.21 -7.06 9.85
CA SER A 81 -9.92 -8.24 9.32
C SER A 81 -9.13 -9.56 9.46
N PHE A 82 -7.82 -9.50 9.73
CA PHE A 82 -7.00 -10.68 10.00
C PHE A 82 -7.01 -11.08 11.48
N LEU A 83 -7.37 -10.17 12.38
CA LEU A 83 -7.32 -10.37 13.83
C LEU A 83 -8.68 -10.81 14.41
N THR A 84 -9.75 -10.72 13.62
CA THR A 84 -11.12 -11.09 14.02
C THR A 84 -11.56 -12.46 13.50
N ALA A 85 -10.62 -13.28 13.00
CA ALA A 85 -10.86 -14.62 12.44
C ALA A 85 -10.49 -15.74 13.43
#